data_AF-A0A8T5DL88-F1
#
_entry.id   AF-A0A8T5DL88-F1
#
_cell.length_a   1.000
_cell.length_b   1.000
_cell.length_c   1.000
_cell.angle_alpha   90.00
_cell.angle_beta   90.00
_cell.angle_gamma   90.00
#
_symmetry.space_group_name_H-M   'P 1'
#
loop_
_entity.id
_entity.type
_entity.pdbx_description
1 polymer ?
#
loop_
_entity_poly.entity_id
_entity_poly.type
_entity_poly.pdbx_seq_one_letter_code
_entity_poly.pdbx_strand_id
1 'polypeptide(L)'
;MKYIHSNLIGTFVLNKDFNILDEHLFKNIKDYDGKDKIEKKLMKKHKAKELDKKDVKNLQEQLKDKKYFRQFYQNNFEQTVQDIKKSISKDDLINQTIANINDIDKTTNILVKRLRDWFKLSLPELDKMISDHETFTDLVINKSKKELLKELGITSENSMGTELKEEDLEEITELAKSVDLLYKLRKKHEIYLKNLMEEFCPNLLELCGITIGAKLFGHAKSLKRLALLPASTVQLLGAEKALFRHIKTGAPSPKYGIIFTHQLVQKARRKEQGIVARTLANKISLAVRVDFFKGEPIGKKLRKELEDKFKRK
;
A
#
# COMPACT_ATOMS: atom_id res chain seq x y z
N MET A 1 -33.27 -1.48 44.23
CA MET A 1 -32.15 -2.00 43.40
C MET A 1 -31.71 -0.83 42.55
N LYS A 2 -30.45 -0.46 42.65
CA LYS A 2 -29.88 0.66 41.89
C LYS A 2 -29.06 0.07 40.74
N TYR A 3 -29.09 0.71 39.58
CA TYR A 3 -28.34 0.28 38.40
C TYR A 3 -27.30 1.33 38.03
N ILE A 4 -26.19 0.89 37.44
CA ILE A 4 -25.19 1.79 36.87
C ILE A 4 -25.12 1.57 35.36
N HIS A 5 -25.19 2.69 34.63
CA HIS A 5 -24.95 2.72 33.21
C HIS A 5 -24.02 3.89 32.91
N SER A 6 -22.93 3.63 32.19
CA SER A 6 -22.08 4.71 31.70
C SER A 6 -22.07 4.75 30.19
N ASN A 7 -22.28 5.96 29.66
CA ASN A 7 -22.23 6.28 28.25
C ASN A 7 -21.10 7.31 28.02
N LEU A 8 -20.91 7.71 26.76
CA LEU A 8 -19.96 8.75 26.36
C LEU A 8 -20.18 10.09 27.06
N ILE A 9 -21.35 10.32 27.64
CA ILE A 9 -21.74 11.55 28.34
C ILE A 9 -21.30 11.51 29.82
N GLY A 10 -21.23 10.33 30.44
CA GLY A 10 -21.05 10.22 31.88
C GLY A 10 -21.46 8.86 32.44
N THR A 11 -21.23 8.67 33.75
CA THR A 11 -21.74 7.53 34.53
C THR A 11 -23.01 7.95 35.27
N PHE A 12 -24.10 7.21 35.06
CA PHE A 12 -25.40 7.48 35.66
C PHE A 12 -25.77 6.36 36.64
N VAL A 13 -26.18 6.74 37.84
CA VAL A 13 -26.77 5.84 38.84
C VAL A 13 -28.29 5.98 38.76
N LEU A 14 -28.98 4.87 38.57
CA LEU A 14 -30.40 4.83 38.25
C LEU A 14 -31.16 4.07 39.33
N ASN A 15 -32.40 4.49 39.60
CA ASN A 15 -33.35 3.78 40.45
C ASN A 15 -34.06 2.64 39.70
N LYS A 16 -34.91 1.86 40.40
CA LYS A 16 -35.71 0.77 39.79
C LYS A 16 -36.62 1.27 38.66
N ASP A 17 -37.05 2.53 38.72
CA ASP A 17 -37.90 3.19 37.72
C ASP A 17 -37.09 3.96 36.66
N PHE A 18 -35.78 3.69 36.54
CA PHE A 18 -34.84 4.35 35.61
C PHE A 18 -34.63 5.85 35.83
N ASN A 19 -35.13 6.43 36.91
CA ASN A 19 -34.83 7.81 37.28
C ASN A 19 -33.36 7.97 37.71
N ILE A 20 -32.70 9.03 37.22
CA ILE A 20 -31.31 9.38 37.56
C ILE A 20 -31.24 9.85 39.01
N LEU A 21 -30.46 9.15 39.83
CA LEU A 21 -30.18 9.48 41.23
C LEU A 21 -28.91 10.31 41.41
N ASP A 22 -27.90 10.02 40.58
CA ASP A 22 -26.56 10.61 40.65
C ASP A 22 -25.96 10.56 39.24
N GLU A 23 -25.38 11.67 38.79
CA GLU A 23 -24.76 11.76 37.46
C GLU A 23 -23.32 12.27 37.60
N HIS A 24 -22.39 11.55 36.98
CA HIS A 24 -21.02 12.04 36.79
C HIS A 24 -20.78 12.25 35.30
N LEU A 25 -20.94 13.50 34.86
CA LEU A 25 -20.71 13.88 33.46
C LEU A 25 -19.21 13.87 33.16
N PHE A 26 -18.84 13.25 32.05
CA PHE A 26 -17.47 13.26 31.54
C PHE A 26 -17.23 14.59 30.83
N LYS A 27 -16.19 15.33 31.25
CA LYS A 27 -15.84 16.61 30.63
C LYS A 27 -14.96 16.42 29.40
N ASN A 28 -14.18 15.33 29.35
CA ASN A 28 -13.29 14.98 28.26
C ASN A 28 -13.31 13.46 27.97
N ILE A 29 -12.89 13.04 26.77
CA ILE A 29 -12.71 11.61 26.42
C ILE A 29 -11.75 10.87 27.36
N LYS A 30 -10.77 11.55 27.96
CA LYS A 30 -9.87 10.93 28.96
C LYS A 30 -10.63 10.41 30.19
N ASP A 31 -11.76 11.00 30.53
CA ASP A 31 -12.62 10.53 31.61
C ASP A 31 -13.43 9.28 31.18
N TYR A 32 -13.74 9.15 29.88
CA TYR A 32 -14.36 7.97 29.29
C TYR A 32 -13.37 6.79 29.17
N ASP A 33 -12.12 7.03 28.77
CA ASP A 33 -11.07 5.99 28.79
C ASP A 33 -10.78 5.48 30.22
N GLY A 34 -11.05 6.31 31.24
CA GLY A 34 -10.95 5.98 32.67
C GLY A 34 -12.25 5.46 33.32
N LYS A 35 -13.29 5.19 32.52
CA LYS A 35 -14.65 4.84 32.97
C LYS A 35 -14.69 3.70 33.99
N ASP A 36 -13.84 2.68 33.85
CA ASP A 36 -13.75 1.55 34.78
C ASP A 36 -13.43 1.96 36.24
N LYS A 37 -12.65 3.04 36.44
CA LYS A 37 -12.32 3.55 37.78
C LYS A 37 -13.48 4.32 38.40
N ILE A 38 -14.25 5.02 37.56
CA ILE A 38 -15.40 5.84 37.98
C ILE A 38 -16.60 4.94 38.28
N GLU A 39 -16.84 3.92 37.44
CA GLU A 39 -17.84 2.88 37.66
C GLU A 39 -17.59 2.13 38.98
N LYS A 40 -16.36 1.68 39.24
CA LYS A 40 -16.01 0.98 40.48
C LYS A 40 -16.19 1.85 41.74
N LYS A 41 -15.95 3.18 41.65
CA LYS A 41 -16.20 4.11 42.77
C LYS A 41 -17.69 4.29 43.05
N LEU A 42 -18.50 4.46 42.00
CA LEU A 42 -19.94 4.66 42.13
C LEU A 42 -20.69 3.38 42.51
N MET A 43 -20.24 2.21 42.03
CA MET A 43 -20.74 0.89 42.44
C MET A 43 -20.56 0.66 43.94
N LYS A 44 -19.39 1.01 44.50
CA LYS A 44 -19.11 0.91 45.94
C LYS A 44 -19.96 1.88 46.77
N LYS A 45 -20.16 3.10 46.29
CA LYS A 45 -20.93 4.15 47.01
C LYS A 45 -22.43 3.85 47.08
N HIS A 46 -23.01 3.28 46.02
CA HIS A 46 -24.47 3.11 45.90
C HIS A 46 -24.97 1.65 45.93
N LYS A 47 -24.09 0.64 46.07
CA LYS A 47 -24.44 -0.80 46.02
C LYS A 47 -25.30 -1.16 44.79
N ALA A 48 -24.91 -0.65 43.63
CA ALA A 48 -25.63 -0.80 42.37
C ALA A 48 -25.11 -1.99 41.54
N LYS A 49 -26.00 -2.64 40.76
CA LYS A 49 -25.67 -3.72 39.82
C LYS A 49 -25.52 -3.15 38.39
N GLU A 50 -24.73 -3.82 37.55
CA GLU A 50 -24.67 -3.51 36.11
C GLU A 50 -26.04 -3.70 35.46
N LEU A 51 -26.38 -2.79 34.55
CA LEU A 51 -27.65 -2.83 33.84
C LEU A 51 -27.62 -3.85 32.69
N ASP A 52 -28.70 -4.60 32.52
CA ASP A 52 -28.83 -5.61 31.47
C ASP A 52 -29.05 -4.97 30.09
N LYS A 53 -28.59 -5.62 29.00
CA LYS A 53 -28.53 -5.02 27.64
C LYS A 53 -29.89 -4.62 27.06
N LYS A 54 -30.99 -5.23 27.55
CA LYS A 54 -32.36 -4.95 27.10
C LYS A 54 -32.89 -3.60 27.60
N ASP A 55 -32.44 -3.16 28.78
CA ASP A 55 -32.92 -1.92 29.42
C ASP A 55 -32.16 -0.67 28.97
N VAL A 56 -31.06 -0.85 28.23
CA VAL A 56 -30.25 0.24 27.65
C VAL A 56 -31.05 1.05 26.62
N LYS A 57 -31.99 0.42 25.90
CA LYS A 57 -32.85 1.12 24.92
C LYS A 57 -33.77 2.15 25.59
N ASN A 58 -34.35 1.82 26.75
CA ASN A 58 -35.27 2.71 27.46
C ASN A 58 -34.54 3.92 28.06
N LEU A 59 -33.28 3.75 28.49
CA LEU A 59 -32.43 4.85 28.94
C LEU A 59 -31.97 5.78 27.81
N GLN A 60 -31.76 5.24 26.60
CA GLN A 60 -31.41 6.06 25.45
C GLN A 60 -32.54 7.04 25.07
N GLU A 61 -33.80 6.70 25.33
CA GLU A 61 -34.93 7.61 25.15
C GLU A 61 -34.95 8.74 26.18
N GLN A 62 -34.61 8.47 27.44
CA GLN A 62 -34.51 9.49 28.49
C GLN A 62 -33.28 10.41 28.31
N LEU A 63 -32.18 9.90 27.75
CA LEU A 63 -30.97 10.69 27.47
C LEU A 63 -31.06 11.56 26.21
N LYS A 64 -32.19 11.57 25.49
CA LYS A 64 -32.47 12.46 24.35
C LYS A 64 -32.77 13.91 24.76
N ASP A 65 -32.79 14.22 26.04
CA ASP A 65 -32.99 15.59 26.52
C ASP A 65 -32.00 16.58 25.88
N LYS A 66 -32.51 17.75 25.45
CA LYS A 66 -31.72 18.83 24.82
C LYS A 66 -30.50 19.24 25.65
N LYS A 67 -30.53 19.02 26.97
CA LYS A 67 -29.48 19.36 27.93
C LYS A 67 -28.17 18.58 27.67
N TYR A 68 -28.26 17.31 27.24
CA TYR A 68 -27.09 16.43 27.09
C TYR A 68 -26.64 16.25 25.64
N PHE A 69 -27.47 16.66 24.66
CA PHE A 69 -27.19 16.50 23.24
C PHE A 69 -25.86 17.12 22.79
N ARG A 70 -25.53 18.31 23.29
CA ARG A 70 -24.27 19.01 22.92
C ARG A 70 -23.03 18.25 23.38
N GLN A 71 -23.02 17.75 24.61
CA GLN A 71 -21.90 16.94 25.14
C GLN A 71 -21.82 15.57 24.45
N PHE A 72 -22.96 14.93 24.19
CA PHE A 72 -23.00 13.68 23.44
C PHE A 72 -22.42 13.84 22.04
N TYR A 73 -22.81 14.89 21.31
CA TYR A 73 -22.28 15.18 19.99
C TYR A 73 -20.77 15.44 20.04
N GLN A 74 -20.30 16.28 20.97
CA GLN A 74 -18.88 16.59 21.12
C GLN A 74 -18.05 15.33 21.42
N ASN A 75 -18.48 14.49 22.36
CA ASN A 75 -17.74 13.30 22.74
C ASN A 75 -17.73 12.24 21.62
N ASN A 76 -18.85 12.05 20.90
CA ASN A 76 -18.87 11.17 19.72
C ASN A 76 -18.00 11.72 18.59
N PHE A 77 -18.04 13.02 18.34
CA PHE A 77 -17.23 13.66 17.32
C PHE A 77 -15.74 13.47 17.63
N GLU A 78 -15.33 13.77 18.86
CA GLU A 78 -13.96 13.56 19.30
C GLU A 78 -13.54 12.08 19.22
N GLN A 79 -14.42 11.14 19.58
CA GLN A 79 -14.13 9.71 19.49
C GLN A 79 -13.96 9.28 18.03
N THR A 80 -14.85 9.73 17.16
CA THR A 80 -14.78 9.46 15.72
C THR A 80 -13.50 10.05 15.13
N VAL A 81 -13.11 11.27 15.52
CA VAL A 81 -11.85 11.90 15.10
C VAL A 81 -10.64 11.08 15.58
N GLN A 82 -10.67 10.56 16.81
CA GLN A 82 -9.60 9.69 17.31
C GLN A 82 -9.54 8.37 16.57
N ASP A 83 -10.68 7.76 16.26
CA ASP A 83 -10.76 6.50 15.51
C ASP A 83 -10.27 6.69 14.07
N ILE A 84 -10.59 7.83 13.43
CA ILE A 84 -10.03 8.21 12.12
C ILE A 84 -8.51 8.43 12.21
N LYS A 85 -8.01 9.07 13.27
CA LYS A 85 -6.56 9.26 13.44
C LYS A 85 -5.83 7.92 13.64
N LYS A 86 -6.44 6.97 14.34
CA LYS A 86 -5.91 5.60 14.55
C LYS A 86 -6.04 4.73 13.31
N SER A 87 -6.95 5.05 12.37
CA SER A 87 -7.18 4.24 11.17
C SER A 87 -6.09 4.41 10.11
N ILE A 88 -5.39 5.56 10.12
CA ILE A 88 -4.22 5.76 9.26
C ILE A 88 -3.16 4.75 9.67
N SER A 89 -2.99 3.75 8.82
CA SER A 89 -2.16 2.59 9.09
C SER A 89 -0.88 2.64 8.26
N LYS A 90 0.13 1.87 8.68
CA LYS A 90 1.34 1.67 7.86
C LYS A 90 1.02 1.07 6.49
N ASP A 91 -0.08 0.30 6.38
CA ASP A 91 -0.57 -0.23 5.10
C ASP A 91 -0.87 0.90 4.11
N ASP A 92 -1.48 2.00 4.58
CA ASP A 92 -1.84 3.14 3.73
C ASP A 92 -0.59 3.83 3.19
N LEU A 93 0.43 4.02 4.02
CA LEU A 93 1.71 4.60 3.59
C LEU A 93 2.41 3.73 2.53
N ILE A 94 2.40 2.40 2.71
CA ILE A 94 2.95 1.44 1.74
C ILE A 94 2.18 1.54 0.41
N ASN A 95 0.84 1.52 0.46
CA ASN A 95 0.01 1.62 -0.75
C ASN A 95 0.23 2.92 -1.50
N GLN A 96 0.28 4.07 -0.80
CA GLN A 96 0.52 5.37 -1.42
C GLN A 96 1.91 5.43 -2.05
N THR A 97 2.92 4.85 -1.39
CA THR A 97 4.28 4.78 -1.94
C THR A 97 4.31 3.94 -3.22
N ILE A 98 3.64 2.78 -3.23
CA ILE A 98 3.54 1.92 -4.41
C ILE A 98 2.81 2.62 -5.56
N ALA A 99 1.69 3.29 -5.26
CA ALA A 99 0.94 4.07 -6.25
C ALA A 99 1.81 5.17 -6.85
N ASN A 100 2.50 5.94 -6.00
CA ASN A 100 3.41 7.00 -6.43
C ASN A 100 4.54 6.47 -7.33
N ILE A 101 5.17 5.34 -6.98
CA ILE A 101 6.20 4.73 -7.84
C ILE A 101 5.62 4.37 -9.22
N ASN A 102 4.42 3.78 -9.27
CA ASN A 102 3.77 3.45 -10.55
C ASN A 102 3.43 4.69 -11.38
N ASP A 103 3.04 5.79 -10.73
CA ASP A 103 2.70 7.04 -11.42
C ASP A 103 3.94 7.80 -11.89
N ILE A 104 5.04 7.75 -11.14
CA ILE A 104 6.37 8.20 -11.58
C ILE A 104 6.82 7.38 -12.79
N ASP A 105 6.70 6.05 -12.76
CA ASP A 105 7.09 5.19 -13.88
C ASP A 105 6.30 5.54 -15.16
N LYS A 106 4.98 5.74 -15.06
CA LYS A 106 4.16 6.15 -16.20
C LYS A 106 4.54 7.53 -16.72
N THR A 107 4.68 8.50 -15.83
CA THR A 107 4.99 9.89 -16.18
C THR A 107 6.36 9.98 -16.83
N THR A 108 7.36 9.34 -16.24
CA THR A 108 8.73 9.27 -16.78
C THR A 108 8.72 8.66 -18.18
N ASN A 109 7.99 7.56 -18.41
CA ASN A 109 7.89 6.96 -19.73
C ASN A 109 7.24 7.88 -20.78
N ILE A 110 6.25 8.68 -20.39
CA ILE A 110 5.62 9.66 -21.30
C ILE A 110 6.59 10.80 -21.62
N LEU A 111 7.26 11.34 -20.60
CA LEU A 111 8.19 12.44 -20.74
C LEU A 111 9.46 12.06 -21.52
N VAL A 112 10.01 10.86 -21.31
CA VAL A 112 11.16 10.37 -22.09
C VAL A 112 10.81 10.23 -23.56
N LYS A 113 9.63 9.69 -23.89
CA LYS A 113 9.18 9.59 -25.28
C LYS A 113 9.06 10.97 -25.92
N ARG A 114 8.50 11.94 -25.18
CA ARG A 114 8.42 13.33 -25.62
C ARG A 114 9.80 13.94 -25.82
N LEU A 115 10.73 13.71 -24.89
CA LEU A 115 12.11 14.17 -24.97
C LEU A 115 12.82 13.61 -26.20
N ARG A 116 12.64 12.31 -26.47
CA ARG A 116 13.18 11.66 -27.68
C ARG A 116 12.62 12.27 -28.95
N ASP A 117 11.29 12.42 -29.04
CA ASP A 117 10.65 13.04 -30.20
C ASP A 117 11.12 14.48 -30.43
N TRP A 118 11.36 15.23 -29.34
CA TRP A 118 11.83 16.62 -29.43
C TRP A 118 13.30 16.70 -29.83
N PHE A 119 14.17 15.90 -29.20
CA PHE A 119 15.61 15.87 -29.51
C PHE A 119 15.89 15.28 -30.91
N LYS A 120 15.01 14.41 -31.41
CA LYS A 120 15.06 13.87 -32.77
C LYS A 120 15.03 14.94 -33.86
N LEU A 121 14.46 16.13 -33.58
CA LEU A 121 14.54 17.26 -34.50
C LEU A 121 15.99 17.71 -34.71
N SER A 122 16.81 17.69 -33.65
CA SER A 122 18.22 18.08 -33.70
C SER A 122 19.16 16.98 -34.15
N LEU A 123 18.93 15.74 -33.68
CA LEU A 123 19.81 14.58 -33.94
C LEU A 123 18.99 13.27 -34.00
N PRO A 124 18.38 12.95 -35.16
CA PRO A 124 17.55 11.75 -35.30
C PRO A 124 18.32 10.43 -35.20
N GLU A 125 19.64 10.46 -35.38
CA GLU A 125 20.53 9.30 -35.34
C GLU A 125 20.68 8.74 -33.92
N LEU A 126 20.61 9.60 -32.90
CA LEU A 126 20.77 9.20 -31.49
C LEU A 126 19.66 8.26 -31.02
N ASP A 127 18.42 8.51 -31.47
CA ASP A 127 17.26 7.71 -31.10
C ASP A 127 17.35 6.26 -31.62
N LYS A 128 17.94 6.06 -32.81
CA LYS A 128 18.11 4.73 -33.41
C LYS A 128 19.19 3.90 -32.72
N MET A 129 20.23 4.54 -32.19
CA MET A 129 21.36 3.84 -31.58
C MET A 129 21.09 3.46 -30.12
N ILE A 130 20.42 4.35 -29.38
CA ILE A 130 20.26 4.20 -27.93
C ILE A 130 18.84 3.75 -27.60
N SER A 131 18.69 2.47 -27.28
CA SER A 131 17.42 1.89 -26.84
C SER A 131 17.06 2.26 -25.40
N ASP A 132 18.05 2.38 -24.53
CA ASP A 132 17.82 2.65 -23.11
C ASP A 132 17.49 4.12 -22.84
N HIS A 133 16.49 4.32 -21.98
CA HIS A 133 15.88 5.62 -21.74
C HIS A 133 16.68 6.48 -20.76
N GLU A 134 17.33 5.85 -19.78
CA GLU A 134 18.10 6.54 -18.73
C GLU A 134 19.45 7.03 -19.28
N THR A 135 20.15 6.17 -20.03
CA THR A 135 21.38 6.57 -20.74
C THR A 135 21.14 7.66 -21.78
N PHE A 136 20.01 7.63 -22.49
CA PHE A 136 19.64 8.70 -23.43
C PHE A 136 19.46 10.04 -22.72
N THR A 137 18.76 10.08 -21.58
CA THR A 137 18.59 11.32 -20.80
C THR A 137 19.93 11.85 -20.29
N ASP A 138 20.82 11.00 -19.82
CA ASP A 138 22.14 11.41 -19.33
C ASP A 138 23.01 12.02 -20.44
N LEU A 139 22.92 11.49 -21.66
CA LEU A 139 23.67 12.01 -22.80
C LEU A 139 23.15 13.37 -23.27
N VAL A 140 21.83 13.54 -23.30
CA VAL A 140 21.21 14.84 -23.65
C VAL A 140 21.57 15.93 -22.63
N ILE A 141 21.74 15.57 -21.35
CA ILE A 141 22.12 16.51 -20.30
C ILE A 141 23.61 16.90 -20.39
N ASN A 142 24.48 15.92 -20.62
CA ASN A 142 25.93 16.10 -20.42
C ASN A 142 26.73 16.38 -21.69
N LYS A 143 26.20 16.11 -22.89
CA LYS A 143 26.95 16.22 -24.13
C LYS A 143 26.32 17.18 -25.11
N SER A 144 27.17 17.96 -25.76
CA SER A 144 26.79 18.81 -26.88
C SER A 144 26.55 18.01 -28.16
N LYS A 145 25.79 18.55 -29.11
CA LYS A 145 25.54 17.93 -30.43
C LYS A 145 26.84 17.50 -31.13
N LYS A 146 27.91 18.30 -31.00
CA LYS A 146 29.22 18.04 -31.63
C LYS A 146 29.95 16.84 -31.01
N GLU A 147 29.83 16.64 -29.70
CA GLU A 147 30.42 15.49 -29.01
C GLU A 147 29.63 14.21 -29.31
N LEU A 148 28.30 14.31 -29.35
CA LEU A 148 27.44 13.20 -29.74
C LEU A 148 27.73 12.74 -31.16
N LEU A 149 27.89 13.66 -32.12
CA LEU A 149 28.26 13.33 -33.50
C LEU A 149 29.62 12.63 -33.62
N LYS A 150 30.62 13.07 -32.82
CA LYS A 150 31.94 12.42 -32.77
C LYS A 150 31.87 11.01 -32.22
N GLU A 151 31.10 10.78 -31.16
CA GLU A 151 30.92 9.43 -30.61
C GLU A 151 30.11 8.52 -31.53
N LEU A 152 29.21 9.09 -32.31
CA LEU A 152 28.45 8.37 -33.33
C LEU A 152 29.29 8.04 -34.57
N GLY A 153 30.47 8.65 -34.73
CA GLY A 153 31.30 8.51 -35.93
C GLY A 153 30.64 9.10 -37.18
N ILE A 154 29.70 10.03 -37.01
CA ILE A 154 28.93 10.65 -38.09
C ILE A 154 29.46 12.07 -38.29
N THR A 155 29.84 12.41 -39.52
CA THR A 155 30.21 13.78 -39.88
C THR A 155 28.98 14.69 -39.83
N SER A 156 29.16 15.96 -39.46
CA SER A 156 28.07 16.96 -39.40
C SER A 156 27.27 17.05 -40.71
N GLU A 157 27.91 16.78 -41.85
CA GLU A 157 27.31 16.79 -43.19
C GLU A 157 26.37 15.59 -43.45
N ASN A 158 26.56 14.48 -42.73
CA ASN A 158 25.73 13.27 -42.85
C ASN A 158 24.59 13.21 -41.81
N SER A 159 24.55 14.19 -40.89
CA SER A 159 23.45 14.33 -39.93
C SER A 159 22.21 14.89 -40.61
N MET A 160 21.09 14.20 -40.51
CA MET A 160 19.79 14.63 -41.05
C MET A 160 19.07 15.65 -40.16
N GLY A 161 19.57 15.88 -38.93
CA GLY A 161 18.96 16.75 -37.95
C GLY A 161 19.30 18.23 -38.12
N THR A 162 18.38 19.11 -37.73
CA THR A 162 18.53 20.57 -37.88
C THR A 162 19.42 21.17 -36.79
N GLU A 163 20.03 22.31 -37.10
CA GLU A 163 20.64 23.15 -36.07
C GLU A 163 19.53 23.94 -35.37
N LEU A 164 19.35 23.66 -34.07
CA LEU A 164 18.42 24.39 -33.21
C LEU A 164 19.16 25.57 -32.58
N LYS A 165 18.42 26.61 -32.20
CA LYS A 165 18.98 27.72 -31.43
C LYS A 165 19.38 27.24 -30.03
N GLU A 166 20.30 27.95 -29.40
CA GLU A 166 20.73 27.64 -28.03
C GLU A 166 19.55 27.72 -27.05
N GLU A 167 18.66 28.71 -27.20
CA GLU A 167 17.41 28.85 -26.43
C GLU A 167 16.52 27.60 -26.54
N ASP A 168 16.34 27.06 -27.75
CA ASP A 168 15.52 25.86 -27.98
C ASP A 168 16.18 24.60 -27.39
N LEU A 169 17.51 24.52 -27.42
CA LEU A 169 18.26 23.42 -26.83
C LEU A 169 18.20 23.46 -25.29
N GLU A 170 18.26 24.65 -24.70
CA GLU A 170 18.13 24.82 -23.25
C GLU A 170 16.80 24.25 -22.73
N GLU A 171 15.67 24.55 -23.39
CA GLU A 171 14.36 24.00 -23.05
C GLU A 171 14.32 22.46 -23.12
N ILE A 172 14.96 21.87 -24.14
CA ILE A 172 15.07 20.41 -24.26
C ILE A 172 15.92 19.83 -23.12
N THR A 173 17.03 20.47 -22.77
CA THR A 173 17.88 20.03 -21.65
C THR A 173 17.16 20.15 -20.31
N GLU A 174 16.30 21.14 -20.14
CA GLU A 174 15.51 21.33 -18.92
C GLU A 174 14.47 20.22 -18.74
N LEU A 175 13.83 19.79 -19.84
CA LEU A 175 12.99 18.60 -19.85
C LEU A 175 13.80 17.34 -19.48
N ALA A 176 15.02 17.21 -20.01
CA ALA A 176 15.89 16.07 -19.70
C ALA A 176 16.28 16.04 -18.21
N LYS A 177 16.65 17.18 -17.62
CA LYS A 177 16.92 17.30 -16.17
C LYS A 177 15.70 16.95 -15.32
N SER A 178 14.51 17.37 -15.75
CA SER A 178 13.25 17.04 -15.05
C SER A 178 13.00 15.52 -15.05
N VAL A 179 13.29 14.85 -16.17
CA VAL A 179 13.20 13.39 -16.28
C VAL A 179 14.23 12.67 -15.41
N ASP A 180 15.48 13.13 -15.39
CA ASP A 180 16.52 12.61 -14.50
C ASP A 180 16.13 12.77 -13.01
N LEU A 181 15.55 13.91 -12.64
CA LEU A 181 15.03 14.14 -11.30
C LEU A 181 13.94 13.12 -10.92
N LEU A 182 13.05 12.77 -11.86
CA LEU A 182 12.03 11.73 -11.65
C LEU A 182 12.66 10.35 -11.45
N TYR A 183 13.70 9.97 -12.21
CA TYR A 183 14.44 8.72 -11.98
C TYR A 183 15.10 8.69 -10.60
N LYS A 184 15.72 9.79 -10.17
CA LYS A 184 16.30 9.92 -8.82
C LYS A 184 15.23 9.80 -7.72
N LEU A 185 14.08 10.45 -7.92
CA LEU A 185 12.95 10.40 -7.00
C LEU A 185 12.37 8.98 -6.89
N ARG A 186 12.23 8.27 -8.02
CA ARG A 186 11.83 6.87 -8.07
C ARG A 186 12.75 6.00 -7.22
N LYS A 187 14.07 6.10 -7.42
CA LYS A 187 15.08 5.34 -6.65
C LYS A 187 14.98 5.63 -5.14
N LYS A 188 14.79 6.90 -4.77
CA LYS A 188 14.57 7.30 -3.36
C LYS A 188 13.32 6.65 -2.75
N HIS A 189 12.21 6.63 -3.49
CA HIS A 189 10.97 6.01 -3.02
C HIS A 189 11.05 4.48 -2.98
N GLU A 190 11.81 3.85 -3.87
CA GLU A 190 12.06 2.41 -3.83
C GLU A 190 12.84 2.00 -2.57
N ILE A 191 13.85 2.77 -2.18
CA ILE A 191 14.60 2.56 -0.92
C ILE A 191 13.68 2.78 0.29
N TYR A 192 12.86 3.84 0.26
CA TYR A 192 11.89 4.09 1.32
C TYR A 192 10.88 2.95 1.47
N LEU A 193 10.34 2.45 0.36
CA LEU A 193 9.43 1.30 0.34
C LEU A 193 10.10 0.05 0.89
N LYS A 194 11.36 -0.20 0.52
CA LYS A 194 12.14 -1.33 1.05
C LYS A 194 12.21 -1.29 2.58
N ASN A 195 12.58 -0.14 3.15
CA ASN A 195 12.71 0.02 4.61
C ASN A 195 11.36 -0.20 5.31
N LEU A 196 10.27 0.32 4.75
CA LEU A 196 8.92 0.08 5.29
C LEU A 196 8.52 -1.40 5.23
N MET A 197 8.81 -2.08 4.12
CA MET A 197 8.49 -3.49 3.95
C MET A 197 9.36 -4.40 4.83
N GLU A 198 10.61 -4.04 5.09
CA GLU A 198 11.48 -4.75 6.05
C GLU A 198 10.93 -4.68 7.48
N GLU A 199 10.42 -3.53 7.89
CA GLU A 199 9.82 -3.36 9.21
C GLU A 199 8.48 -4.11 9.33
N PHE A 200 7.67 -4.08 8.27
CA PHE A 200 6.27 -4.49 8.35
C PHE A 200 5.96 -5.90 7.84
N CYS A 201 6.70 -6.38 6.83
CA CYS A 201 6.51 -7.69 6.20
C CYS A 201 7.83 -8.34 5.75
N PRO A 202 8.74 -8.65 6.71
CA PRO A 202 10.07 -9.19 6.40
C PRO A 202 10.01 -10.56 5.72
N ASN A 203 9.05 -11.42 6.08
CA ASN A 203 8.96 -12.76 5.48
C ASN A 203 8.48 -12.71 4.03
N LEU A 204 7.51 -11.84 3.73
CA LEU A 204 7.07 -11.58 2.35
C LEU A 204 8.22 -11.02 1.50
N LEU A 205 8.97 -10.07 2.05
CA LEU A 205 10.10 -9.45 1.36
C LEU A 205 11.20 -10.47 1.02
N GLU A 206 11.54 -11.35 1.96
CA GLU A 206 12.56 -12.39 1.75
C GLU A 206 12.16 -13.39 0.65
N LEU A 207 10.87 -13.71 0.53
CA LEU A 207 10.38 -14.65 -0.48
C LEU A 207 10.20 -14.02 -1.87
N CYS A 208 9.63 -12.82 -1.94
CA CYS A 208 9.18 -12.22 -3.20
C CYS A 208 10.10 -11.11 -3.71
N GLY A 209 10.92 -10.52 -2.83
CA GLY A 209 11.57 -9.24 -3.07
C GLY A 209 10.58 -8.07 -3.08
N ILE A 210 11.14 -6.86 -3.21
CA ILE A 210 10.39 -5.59 -3.13
C ILE A 210 9.36 -5.51 -4.25
N THR A 211 9.75 -5.82 -5.49
CA THR A 211 8.91 -5.59 -6.68
C THR A 211 7.64 -6.44 -6.68
N ILE A 212 7.76 -7.74 -6.38
CA ILE A 212 6.61 -8.66 -6.36
C ILE A 212 5.81 -8.46 -5.08
N GLY A 213 6.48 -8.26 -3.94
CA GLY A 213 5.81 -7.98 -2.67
C GLY A 213 4.95 -6.72 -2.76
N ALA A 214 5.50 -5.63 -3.31
CA ALA A 214 4.79 -4.38 -3.57
C ALA A 214 3.57 -4.59 -4.47
N LYS A 215 3.70 -5.33 -5.58
CA LYS A 215 2.56 -5.60 -6.48
C LYS A 215 1.48 -6.42 -5.79
N LEU A 216 1.84 -7.47 -5.03
CA LEU A 216 0.88 -8.27 -4.26
C LEU A 216 0.15 -7.41 -3.21
N PHE A 217 0.90 -6.55 -2.52
CA PHE A 217 0.36 -5.63 -1.53
C PHE A 217 -0.60 -4.63 -2.16
N GLY A 218 -0.22 -3.99 -3.28
CA GLY A 218 -1.06 -3.03 -4.00
C GLY A 218 -2.39 -3.63 -4.48
N HIS A 219 -2.41 -4.91 -4.89
CA HIS A 219 -3.65 -5.59 -5.25
C HIS A 219 -4.51 -5.95 -4.02
N ALA A 220 -3.88 -6.36 -2.91
CA ALA A 220 -4.60 -6.71 -1.69
C ALA A 220 -5.10 -5.48 -0.91
N LYS A 221 -4.42 -4.34 -1.03
CA LYS A 221 -4.62 -3.06 -0.31
C LYS A 221 -4.33 -3.08 1.19
N SER A 222 -4.21 -4.23 1.84
CA SER A 222 -3.81 -4.29 3.25
C SER A 222 -3.16 -5.63 3.55
N LEU A 223 -2.26 -5.64 4.54
CA LEU A 223 -1.62 -6.88 4.97
C LEU A 223 -2.64 -7.84 5.56
N LYS A 224 -3.61 -7.32 6.33
CA LYS A 224 -4.74 -8.09 6.86
C LYS A 224 -5.50 -8.81 5.76
N ARG A 225 -5.85 -8.09 4.67
CA ARG A 225 -6.56 -8.71 3.55
C ARG A 225 -5.70 -9.75 2.86
N LEU A 226 -4.43 -9.48 2.63
CA LEU A 226 -3.51 -10.44 2.01
C LEU A 226 -3.35 -11.72 2.84
N ALA A 227 -3.31 -11.61 4.17
CA ALA A 227 -3.21 -12.75 5.10
C ALA A 227 -4.47 -13.64 5.09
N LEU A 228 -5.65 -13.03 4.92
CA LEU A 228 -6.94 -13.72 4.85
C LEU A 228 -7.18 -14.42 3.51
N LEU A 229 -6.51 -14.00 2.44
CA LEU A 229 -6.66 -14.64 1.14
C LEU A 229 -6.15 -16.09 1.17
N PRO A 230 -6.86 -17.02 0.51
CA PRO A 230 -6.34 -18.37 0.30
C PRO A 230 -5.20 -18.32 -0.72
N ALA A 231 -4.29 -19.30 -0.65
CA ALA A 231 -3.14 -19.38 -1.55
C ALA A 231 -3.54 -19.46 -3.03
N SER A 232 -4.68 -20.07 -3.35
CA SER A 232 -5.24 -20.11 -4.72
C SER A 232 -5.60 -18.71 -5.25
N THR A 233 -6.10 -17.82 -4.40
CA THR A 233 -6.34 -16.42 -4.79
C THR A 233 -5.02 -15.67 -4.92
N VAL A 234 -4.09 -15.84 -3.98
CA VAL A 234 -2.74 -15.24 -4.04
C VAL A 234 -2.01 -15.62 -5.34
N GLN A 235 -2.16 -16.87 -5.79
CA GLN A 235 -1.62 -17.36 -7.06
C GLN A 235 -2.12 -16.56 -8.28
N LEU A 236 -3.36 -16.07 -8.24
CA LEU A 236 -4.06 -15.46 -9.37
C LEU A 236 -4.21 -13.93 -9.26
N LEU A 237 -3.69 -13.30 -8.19
CA LEU A 237 -3.71 -11.84 -8.05
C LEU A 237 -3.05 -11.17 -9.26
N GLY A 238 -3.73 -10.20 -9.87
CA GLY A 238 -3.33 -9.52 -11.11
C GLY A 238 -3.74 -10.23 -12.42
N ALA A 239 -4.34 -11.42 -12.35
CA ALA A 239 -4.94 -12.11 -13.50
C ALA A 239 -6.47 -12.12 -13.46
N GLU A 240 -7.09 -11.18 -12.72
CA GLU A 240 -8.53 -11.15 -12.47
C GLU A 240 -9.33 -11.09 -13.77
N LYS A 241 -8.88 -10.30 -14.77
CA LYS A 241 -9.52 -10.20 -16.07
C LYS A 241 -9.58 -11.53 -16.83
N ALA A 242 -8.53 -12.35 -16.75
CA ALA A 242 -8.50 -13.68 -17.36
C ALA A 242 -9.34 -14.68 -16.56
N LEU A 243 -9.28 -14.60 -15.23
CA LEU A 243 -10.06 -15.44 -14.32
C LEU A 243 -11.58 -15.22 -14.52
N PHE A 244 -12.03 -13.96 -14.55
CA PHE A 244 -13.43 -13.65 -14.78
C PHE A 244 -13.91 -14.03 -16.18
N ARG A 245 -13.01 -14.01 -17.18
CA ARG A 245 -13.34 -14.53 -18.52
C ARG A 245 -13.55 -16.04 -18.48
N HIS A 246 -12.69 -16.79 -17.79
CA HIS A 246 -12.88 -18.23 -17.59
C HIS A 246 -14.24 -18.53 -16.92
N ILE A 247 -14.57 -17.81 -15.85
CA ILE A 247 -15.84 -18.01 -15.12
C ILE A 247 -17.05 -17.69 -16.01
N LYS A 248 -16.98 -16.65 -16.85
CA LYS A 248 -18.11 -16.22 -17.68
C LYS A 248 -18.28 -17.03 -18.97
N THR A 249 -17.19 -17.39 -19.64
CA THR A 249 -17.24 -17.95 -21.00
C THR A 249 -16.64 -19.36 -21.10
N GLY A 250 -16.17 -19.95 -20.00
CA GLY A 250 -15.49 -21.25 -20.01
C GLY A 250 -14.10 -21.25 -20.66
N ALA A 251 -13.54 -20.08 -21.00
CA ALA A 251 -12.20 -19.96 -21.59
C ALA A 251 -11.13 -20.56 -20.66
N PRO A 252 -9.96 -21.03 -21.12
CA PRO A 252 -8.95 -21.65 -20.24
C PRO A 252 -8.56 -20.77 -19.04
N SER A 253 -8.53 -21.37 -17.85
CA SER A 253 -8.21 -20.64 -16.60
C SER A 253 -6.75 -20.15 -16.57
N PRO A 254 -6.48 -18.94 -16.04
CA PRO A 254 -5.11 -18.48 -15.84
C PRO A 254 -4.38 -19.37 -14.82
N LYS A 255 -3.10 -19.64 -15.05
CA LYS A 255 -2.27 -20.48 -14.16
C LYS A 255 -1.54 -19.68 -13.07
N TYR A 256 -1.38 -18.38 -13.29
CA TYR A 256 -0.62 -17.47 -12.42
C TYR A 256 -1.03 -16.03 -12.72
N GLY A 257 -0.87 -15.15 -11.74
CA GLY A 257 -0.96 -13.71 -11.90
C GLY A 257 0.41 -13.04 -11.76
N ILE A 258 0.53 -12.07 -10.86
CA ILE A 258 1.75 -11.28 -10.60
C ILE A 258 2.96 -12.18 -10.28
N ILE A 259 2.72 -13.31 -9.60
CA ILE A 259 3.76 -14.25 -9.18
C ILE A 259 4.53 -14.85 -10.37
N PHE A 260 4.00 -14.74 -11.60
CA PHE A 260 4.73 -15.11 -12.82
C PHE A 260 6.06 -14.37 -12.99
N THR A 261 6.18 -13.14 -12.48
CA THR A 261 7.44 -12.37 -12.59
C THR A 261 8.54 -12.90 -11.66
N HIS A 262 8.23 -13.86 -10.79
CA HIS A 262 9.21 -14.45 -9.90
C HIS A 262 10.23 -15.31 -10.65
N GLN A 263 11.51 -15.17 -10.31
CA GLN A 263 12.61 -15.85 -11.00
C GLN A 263 12.43 -17.38 -11.03
N LEU A 264 11.98 -17.99 -9.91
CA LEU A 264 11.72 -19.43 -9.85
C LEU A 264 10.66 -19.88 -10.87
N VAL A 265 9.61 -19.07 -11.09
CA VAL A 265 8.55 -19.41 -12.04
C VAL A 265 9.04 -19.21 -13.47
N GLN A 266 9.76 -18.11 -13.74
CA GLN A 266 10.29 -17.84 -15.09
C GLN A 266 11.34 -18.87 -15.55
N LYS A 267 12.17 -19.37 -14.62
CA LYS A 267 13.20 -20.39 -14.92
C LYS A 267 12.63 -21.80 -15.13
N ALA A 268 11.40 -22.06 -14.68
CA ALA A 268 10.76 -23.36 -14.80
C ALA A 268 10.24 -23.64 -16.22
N ARG A 269 10.16 -24.92 -16.62
CA ARG A 269 9.60 -25.30 -17.93
C ARG A 269 8.11 -24.93 -17.98
N ARG A 270 7.58 -24.60 -19.17
CA ARG A 270 6.17 -24.19 -19.36
C ARG A 270 5.13 -25.14 -18.73
N LYS A 271 5.40 -26.45 -18.71
CA LYS A 271 4.53 -27.46 -18.07
C LYS A 271 4.57 -27.39 -16.54
N GLU A 272 5.71 -27.02 -15.96
CA GLU A 272 5.97 -26.97 -14.51
C GLU A 272 5.64 -25.62 -13.88
N GLN A 273 5.60 -24.54 -14.68
CA GLN A 273 5.31 -23.17 -14.21
C GLN A 273 4.08 -23.07 -13.30
N GLY A 274 3.00 -23.81 -13.60
CA GLY A 274 1.80 -23.84 -12.75
C GLY A 274 2.03 -24.53 -11.40
N ILE A 275 2.87 -25.56 -11.34
CA ILE A 275 3.20 -26.29 -10.10
C ILE A 275 4.09 -25.41 -9.22
N VAL A 276 5.07 -24.73 -9.82
CA VAL A 276 5.96 -23.80 -9.13
C VAL A 276 5.17 -22.61 -8.59
N ALA A 277 4.32 -21.98 -9.42
CA ALA A 277 3.48 -20.86 -9.00
C ALA A 277 2.55 -21.22 -7.84
N ARG A 278 1.93 -22.41 -7.86
CA ARG A 278 1.08 -22.89 -6.76
C ARG A 278 1.87 -23.09 -5.48
N THR A 279 3.05 -23.71 -5.57
CA THR A 279 3.91 -23.95 -4.41
C THR A 279 4.41 -22.65 -3.81
N LEU A 280 4.80 -21.70 -4.67
CA LEU A 280 5.23 -20.36 -4.26
C LEU A 280 4.10 -19.60 -3.59
N ALA A 281 2.89 -19.60 -4.16
CA ALA A 281 1.72 -18.95 -3.56
C ALA A 281 1.36 -19.52 -2.17
N ASN A 282 1.50 -20.84 -1.98
CA ASN A 282 1.31 -21.47 -0.66
C ASN A 282 2.31 -20.92 0.38
N LYS A 283 3.58 -20.80 0.00
CA LYS A 283 4.65 -20.30 0.89
C LYS A 283 4.50 -18.80 1.17
N ILE A 284 4.09 -18.02 0.17
CA ILE A 284 3.75 -16.60 0.33
C ILE A 284 2.58 -16.43 1.29
N SER A 285 1.49 -17.19 1.13
CA SER A 285 0.33 -17.10 2.02
C SER A 285 0.71 -17.42 3.47
N LEU A 286 1.59 -18.41 3.68
CA LEU A 286 2.13 -18.71 5.01
C LEU A 286 3.00 -17.57 5.57
N ALA A 287 3.92 -17.04 4.77
CA ALA A 287 4.79 -15.93 5.17
C ALA A 287 3.99 -14.68 5.56
N VAL A 288 3.01 -14.30 4.75
CA VAL A 288 2.15 -13.13 5.02
C VAL A 288 1.34 -13.31 6.29
N ARG A 289 0.83 -14.52 6.57
CA ARG A 289 0.12 -14.80 7.82
C ARG A 289 1.03 -14.64 9.03
N VAL A 290 2.27 -15.13 8.94
CA VAL A 290 3.25 -14.95 10.01
C VAL A 290 3.62 -13.48 10.21
N ASP A 291 3.80 -12.72 9.13
CA ASP A 291 4.02 -11.27 9.19
C ASP A 291 2.84 -10.56 9.87
N PHE A 292 1.60 -10.89 9.51
CA PHE A 292 0.40 -10.26 10.07
C PHE A 292 0.18 -10.60 11.55
N PHE A 293 0.36 -11.87 11.94
CA PHE A 293 0.20 -12.32 13.33
C PHE A 293 1.46 -12.11 14.18
N LYS A 294 2.51 -11.46 13.65
CA LYS A 294 3.79 -11.18 14.32
C LYS A 294 4.47 -12.42 14.91
N GLY A 295 4.49 -13.51 14.13
CA GLY A 295 5.24 -14.71 14.50
C GLY A 295 6.74 -14.57 14.23
N GLU A 296 7.51 -15.59 14.62
CA GLU A 296 8.95 -15.63 14.39
C GLU A 296 9.30 -15.58 12.88
N PRO A 297 10.44 -14.97 12.52
CA PRO A 297 10.83 -14.82 11.11
C PRO A 297 11.21 -16.18 10.49
N ILE A 298 10.31 -16.72 9.66
CA ILE A 298 10.48 -17.98 8.93
C ILE A 298 10.90 -17.82 7.46
N GLY A 299 11.06 -16.59 6.97
CA GLY A 299 11.29 -16.28 5.55
C GLY A 299 12.46 -17.05 4.94
N LYS A 300 13.62 -17.06 5.60
CA LYS A 300 14.82 -17.80 5.14
C LYS A 300 14.58 -19.29 5.05
N LYS A 301 13.84 -19.87 6.00
CA LYS A 301 13.48 -21.29 6.00
C LYS A 301 12.56 -21.61 4.81
N LEU A 302 11.51 -20.82 4.61
CA LEU A 302 10.57 -20.99 3.50
C LEU A 302 11.25 -20.85 2.14
N ARG A 303 12.20 -19.92 2.02
CA ARG A 303 13.00 -19.73 0.81
C ARG A 303 13.86 -20.95 0.50
N LYS A 304 14.60 -21.47 1.50
CA LYS A 304 15.39 -22.70 1.34
C LYS A 304 14.52 -23.88 0.94
N GLU A 305 13.38 -24.08 1.57
CA GLU A 305 12.44 -25.15 1.21
C GLU A 305 11.93 -25.04 -0.24
N LEU A 306 11.72 -23.82 -0.75
CA LEU A 306 11.35 -23.59 -2.15
C LEU A 306 12.50 -23.90 -3.10
N GLU A 307 13.69 -23.40 -2.78
CA GLU A 307 14.89 -23.62 -3.58
C GLU A 307 15.27 -25.10 -3.61
N ASP A 308 15.22 -25.82 -2.49
CA ASP A 308 15.55 -27.24 -2.43
C ASP A 308 14.54 -28.12 -3.19
N LYS A 309 13.26 -27.73 -3.20
CA LYS A 309 12.23 -28.45 -3.94
C LYS A 309 12.35 -28.29 -5.46
N PHE A 310 12.88 -27.17 -5.93
CA PHE A 310 12.99 -26.86 -7.36
C PHE A 310 14.44 -26.72 -7.84
N LYS A 311 15.43 -27.04 -6.99
CA LYS A 311 16.82 -27.28 -7.39
C LYS A 311 16.78 -28.43 -8.39
N ARG A 312 17.26 -28.13 -9.59
CA ARG A 312 17.38 -29.12 -10.67
C ARG A 312 18.19 -30.31 -10.16
N LYS A 313 17.55 -31.48 -10.09
CA LYS A 313 18.17 -32.68 -10.62
C LYS A 313 18.12 -32.59 -12.15
#